data_AF-A0A7I9YLE0-F1
#
_entry.id   AF-A0A7I9YLE0-F1
#
_cell.length_a   1.000
_cell.length_b   1.000
_cell.length_c   1.000
_cell.angle_alpha   90.00
_cell.angle_beta   90.00
_cell.angle_gamma   90.00
#
_symmetry.space_group_name_H-M   'P 1'
#
loop_
_entity.id
_entity.type
_entity.pdbx_description
1 polymer ?
#
loop_
_entity_poly.entity_id
_entity_poly.type
_entity_poly.pdbx_seq_one_letter_code
_entity_poly.pdbx_strand_id
1 'polypeptide(L)'
;MTSHAAADALRRVFAERVAPKLATATPDHPIQRIGLMGAFVIGLAITRYVLVTPIADLSREELSRWAAPVIRQLLVGPAPS
;
A
#
# COMPACT_ATOMS: atom_id res chain seq x y z
N MET A 1 14.56 -15.16 -9.87
CA MET A 1 15.63 -14.23 -9.44
C MET A 1 15.03 -12.85 -9.31
N THR A 2 15.12 -12.22 -8.14
CA THR A 2 14.70 -10.81 -7.96
C THR A 2 15.73 -9.91 -8.65
N SER A 3 15.30 -9.04 -9.56
CA SER A 3 16.18 -8.03 -10.14
C SER A 3 16.49 -6.96 -9.10
N HIS A 4 17.75 -6.89 -8.64
CA HIS A 4 18.19 -5.86 -7.69
C HIS A 4 17.92 -4.44 -8.22
N ALA A 5 18.16 -4.23 -9.51
CA ALA A 5 17.86 -2.95 -10.17
C ALA A 5 16.37 -2.58 -10.11
N ALA A 6 15.47 -3.55 -10.30
CA ALA A 6 14.03 -3.31 -10.19
C ALA A 6 13.62 -3.01 -8.75
N ALA A 7 14.20 -3.71 -7.77
CA ALA A 7 13.95 -3.46 -6.36
C ALA A 7 14.41 -2.05 -5.95
N ASP A 8 15.58 -1.62 -6.40
CA ASP A 8 16.11 -0.28 -6.10
C ASP A 8 15.30 0.83 -6.77
N ALA A 9 14.84 0.62 -8.01
CA ALA A 9 13.95 1.55 -8.68
C ALA A 9 12.63 1.71 -7.90
N LEU A 10 12.01 0.61 -7.45
CA LEU A 10 10.78 0.64 -6.65
C LEU A 10 11.00 1.33 -5.31
N ARG A 11 12.10 1.02 -4.60
CA ARG A 11 12.46 1.71 -3.35
C ARG A 11 12.62 3.21 -3.55
N ARG A 12 13.29 3.62 -4.63
CA ARG A 12 13.50 5.03 -4.96
C ARG A 12 12.18 5.75 -5.22
N VAL A 13 11.30 5.19 -6.05
CA VAL A 13 9.96 5.76 -6.29
C VAL A 13 9.18 5.89 -4.99
N PHE A 14 9.23 4.86 -4.14
CA PHE A 14 8.51 4.87 -2.87
C PHE A 14 9.06 5.96 -1.92
N ALA A 15 10.39 6.06 -1.79
CA ALA A 15 11.05 7.05 -0.95
C ALA A 15 10.85 8.49 -1.43
N GLU A 16 10.86 8.73 -2.74
CA GLU A 16 10.82 10.09 -3.30
C GLU A 16 9.40 10.59 -3.54
N ARG A 17 8.43 9.71 -3.83
CA ARG A 17 7.09 10.13 -4.28
C ARG A 17 5.97 9.77 -3.32
N VAL A 18 6.10 8.67 -2.57
CA VAL A 18 5.02 8.10 -1.75
C VAL A 18 5.22 8.43 -0.28
N ALA A 19 6.39 8.10 0.28
CA ALA A 19 6.68 8.26 1.69
C ALA A 19 6.51 9.71 2.19
N PRO A 20 6.98 10.76 1.50
CA PRO A 20 6.83 12.14 1.99
C PRO A 20 5.36 12.58 2.09
N LYS A 21 4.52 12.14 1.15
CA LYS A 21 3.08 12.48 1.14
C LYS A 21 2.31 11.76 2.24
N LEU A 22 2.67 10.51 2.51
CA LEU A 22 2.02 9.74 3.57
C LEU A 22 2.53 10.12 4.96
N ALA A 23 3.78 10.56 5.07
CA ALA A 23 4.36 11.06 6.31
C ALA A 23 3.60 12.28 6.86
N THR A 24 3.05 13.15 6.01
CA THR A 24 2.23 14.28 6.46
C THR A 24 0.82 13.88 6.88
N ALA A 25 0.39 12.66 6.56
CA ALA A 25 -0.96 12.15 6.81
C ALA A 25 -1.03 11.16 7.99
N THR A 26 0.11 10.80 8.58
CA THR A 26 0.21 9.81 9.66
C THR A 26 0.59 10.48 10.99
N PRO A 27 -0.09 10.18 12.11
CA PRO A 27 0.13 10.87 13.38
C PRO A 27 1.39 10.40 14.11
N ASP A 28 1.78 9.14 13.93
CA ASP A 28 2.88 8.47 14.62
C ASP A 28 3.45 7.33 13.76
N HIS A 29 4.52 6.66 14.22
CA HIS A 29 5.09 5.46 13.59
C HIS A 29 5.17 5.50 12.04
N PRO A 30 5.69 6.58 11.42
CA PRO A 30 5.56 6.79 9.98
C PRO A 30 6.21 5.68 9.16
N ILE A 31 7.34 5.13 9.62
CA ILE A 31 8.05 4.05 8.92
C ILE A 31 7.16 2.80 8.82
N GLN A 32 6.60 2.34 9.94
CA GLN A 32 5.77 1.13 10.01
C GLN A 32 4.48 1.32 9.22
N ARG A 33 3.78 2.45 9.43
CA ARG A 33 2.49 2.71 8.79
C ARG A 33 2.59 2.86 7.28
N ILE A 34 3.57 3.63 6.80
CA ILE A 34 3.81 3.82 5.36
C ILE A 34 4.25 2.50 4.73
N GLY A 35 5.12 1.74 5.39
CA GLY A 35 5.58 0.43 4.91
C GLY A 35 4.45 -0.59 4.77
N LEU A 36 3.62 -0.75 5.79
CA LEU A 36 2.48 -1.67 5.78
C LEU A 36 1.41 -1.23 4.78
N MET A 37 1.15 0.07 4.69
CA MET A 37 0.23 0.64 3.69
C MET A 37 0.73 0.35 2.26
N GLY A 38 2.03 0.52 2.01
CA GLY A 38 2.65 0.15 0.73
C GLY A 38 2.50 -1.34 0.41
N ALA A 39 2.80 -2.21 1.38
CA ALA A 39 2.65 -3.65 1.22
C ALA A 39 1.20 -4.06 0.89
N PHE A 40 0.22 -3.47 1.58
CA PHE A 40 -1.19 -3.71 1.32
C PHE A 40 -1.60 -3.34 -0.11
N VAL A 41 -1.25 -2.13 -0.58
CA VAL A 41 -1.59 -1.67 -1.93
C VAL A 41 -0.91 -2.52 -3.01
N ILE A 42 0.37 -2.85 -2.82
CA ILE A 42 1.12 -3.70 -3.77
C ILE A 42 0.48 -5.09 -3.85
N GLY A 43 0.16 -5.70 -2.70
CA GLY A 43 -0.52 -7.00 -2.66
C GLY A 43 -1.86 -6.95 -3.39
N LEU A 44 -2.67 -5.92 -3.12
CA LEU A 44 -3.96 -5.71 -3.78
C LEU A 44 -3.80 -5.56 -5.30
N ALA A 45 -2.80 -4.81 -5.76
CA ALA A 45 -2.51 -4.62 -7.17
C ALA A 45 -2.07 -5.93 -7.84
N ILE A 46 -1.20 -6.72 -7.21
CA ILE A 46 -0.77 -8.03 -7.72
C ILE A 46 -1.98 -8.98 -7.83
N THR A 47 -2.81 -9.06 -6.79
CA THR A 47 -4.01 -9.91 -6.80
C THR A 47 -4.99 -9.51 -7.90
N ARG A 48 -5.19 -8.21 -8.11
CA ARG A 48 -6.15 -7.69 -9.08
C ARG A 48 -5.65 -7.79 -10.53
N TYR A 49 -4.39 -7.46 -10.78
CA TYR A 49 -3.90 -7.26 -12.15
C TYR A 49 -2.99 -8.39 -12.66
N VAL A 50 -2.43 -9.21 -11.77
CA VAL A 50 -1.44 -10.24 -12.15
C VAL A 50 -1.98 -11.66 -11.96
N LEU A 51 -2.65 -11.92 -10.83
CA LEU A 51 -2.99 -13.30 -10.43
C LEU A 51 -4.29 -13.86 -11.04
N VAL A 52 -4.98 -13.11 -11.91
CA VAL A 52 -6.24 -13.53 -12.57
C VAL A 52 -7.23 -14.14 -11.56
N THR A 53 -7.64 -13.33 -10.59
CA THR A 53 -8.53 -13.73 -9.51
C THR A 53 -9.93 -13.10 -9.69
N PRO A 54 -10.99 -13.62 -9.04
CA PRO A 54 -12.31 -12.95 -9.04
C PRO A 54 -12.29 -11.51 -8.53
N ILE A 55 -11.23 -11.10 -7.82
CA ILE A 55 -11.02 -9.72 -7.37
C ILE A 55 -10.80 -8.76 -8.56
N ALA A 56 -10.38 -9.27 -9.72
CA ALA A 56 -10.28 -8.49 -10.95
C ALA A 56 -11.63 -7.93 -11.40
N ASP A 57 -12.72 -8.66 -11.16
CA ASP A 57 -14.06 -8.31 -11.61
C ASP A 57 -14.74 -7.25 -10.74
N LEU A 58 -14.25 -7.03 -9.52
CA LEU A 58 -14.79 -5.98 -8.65
C LEU A 58 -14.66 -4.62 -9.33
N SER A 59 -15.70 -3.80 -9.28
CA SER A 59 -15.61 -2.40 -9.69
C SER A 59 -14.60 -1.64 -8.82
N ARG A 60 -14.13 -0.49 -9.32
CA ARG A 60 -13.24 0.39 -8.55
C ARG A 60 -13.89 0.82 -7.25
N GLU A 61 -15.18 1.16 -7.27
CA GLU A 61 -15.97 1.54 -6.10
C GLU A 61 -16.09 0.40 -5.09
N GLU A 62 -16.37 -0.83 -5.52
CA GLU A 62 -16.41 -2.00 -4.64
C GLU A 62 -15.07 -2.24 -3.98
N LEU A 63 -14.00 -2.26 -4.77
CA LEU A 63 -12.65 -2.43 -4.25
C LEU A 63 -12.28 -1.33 -3.25
N SER A 64 -12.65 -0.08 -3.55
CA SER A 64 -12.38 1.07 -2.68
C SER A 64 -13.16 0.96 -1.36
N ARG A 65 -14.41 0.50 -1.39
CA ARG A 65 -15.20 0.27 -0.18
C ARG A 65 -14.58 -0.79 0.73
N TRP A 66 -14.03 -1.86 0.16
CA TRP A 66 -13.30 -2.89 0.92
C TRP A 66 -11.94 -2.41 1.43
N ALA A 67 -11.20 -1.65 0.62
CA ALA A 67 -9.85 -1.20 0.97
C ALA A 67 -9.84 -0.02 1.96
N ALA A 68 -10.79 0.91 1.87
CA ALA A 68 -10.77 2.16 2.62
C ALA A 68 -10.66 1.98 4.16
N PRO A 69 -11.39 1.06 4.81
CA PRO A 69 -11.25 0.83 6.25
C PRO A 69 -9.84 0.35 6.64
N VAL A 70 -9.24 -0.53 5.82
CA VAL A 70 -7.89 -1.07 6.06
C VAL A 70 -6.85 0.04 5.88
N ILE A 71 -6.97 0.83 4.81
CA ILE A 71 -6.08 1.98 4.56
C ILE A 71 -6.16 2.97 5.72
N ARG A 72 -7.38 3.28 6.20
CA ARG A 72 -7.58 4.18 7.34
C ARG A 72 -6.95 3.62 8.61
N GLN A 73 -7.14 2.34 8.88
CA GLN A 73 -6.54 1.69 10.05
C GLN A 73 -5.00 1.74 10.00
N LEU A 74 -4.40 1.44 8.85
CA LEU A 74 -2.95 1.47 8.68
C LEU A 74 -2.39 2.89 8.84
N LEU A 75 -3.02 3.90 8.23
CA LEU A 75 -2.50 5.27 8.24
C LEU A 75 -2.76 6.02 9.55
N VAL A 76 -3.92 5.85 10.17
CA VAL A 76 -4.35 6.70 11.30
C VAL A 76 -5.08 5.94 12.41
N GLY A 77 -5.29 4.63 12.27
CA GLY A 77 -5.92 3.81 13.30
C GLY A 77 -5.04 3.64 14.54
N PRO A 78 -5.58 3.11 15.65
CA PRO A 78 -4.81 2.86 16.87
C PRO A 78 -3.55 2.04 16.59
N ALA A 79 -2.40 2.51 17.08
CA ALA A 79 -1.16 1.75 16.99
C ALA A 79 -1.26 0.49 17.89
N PRO A 80 -0.63 -0.64 17.49
CA PRO A 80 -0.48 -1.78 18.37
C PRO A 80 0.25 -1.37 19.66
N SER A 81 -0.18 -1.91 20.80
CA SER A 81 0.44 -1.74 22.11
C SER A 81 1.75 -2.50 22.25
#